data_AF-A0A519WKR3-F1
#
_entry.id   AF-A0A519WKR3-F1
#
_cell.length_a   1.000
_cell.length_b   1.000
_cell.length_c   1.000
_cell.angle_alpha   90.00
_cell.angle_beta   90.00
_cell.angle_gamma   90.00
#
_symmetry.space_group_name_H-M   'P 1'
#
loop_
_entity.id
_entity.type
_entity.pdbx_description
1 polymer ?
#
loop_
_entity_poly.entity_id
_entity_poly.type
_entity_poly.pdbx_seq_one_letter_code
_entity_poly.pdbx_strand_id
1 'polypeptide(L)'
;MKTFLTIILFLLSYQVNAQQPDTSAYQTQRLKVNALLSQRSAKFGQYDQSLNMKTGIFGFQTKSDVKNSNEILRQIVLNDNNIFKELKILMEYKDQEVIAAKNSASEINSRMLNYMQSIKKLQQENERIKSETKTTSLAGSAVYIIVILIALLIGSYFYFQNKLNRSPNTGKTV
;
A
#
# COMPACT_ATOMS: atom_id res chain seq x y z
N MET A 1 10.37 -20.21 -34.31
CA MET A 1 10.60 -20.89 -33.01
C MET A 1 11.83 -20.34 -32.27
N LYS A 2 12.99 -20.17 -32.92
CA LYS A 2 14.22 -19.66 -32.27
C LYS A 2 14.08 -18.27 -31.63
N THR A 3 13.34 -17.35 -32.28
CA THR A 3 13.07 -15.99 -31.78
C THR A 3 12.11 -15.95 -30.58
N PHE A 4 11.21 -16.93 -30.48
CA PHE A 4 10.27 -17.04 -29.35
C PHE A 4 10.98 -17.56 -28.11
N LEU A 5 11.91 -18.51 -28.29
CA LEU A 5 12.76 -19.05 -27.22
C LEU A 5 13.67 -17.96 -26.62
N THR A 6 14.23 -17.07 -27.45
CA THR A 6 15.06 -15.95 -26.96
C THR A 6 14.27 -14.94 -26.14
N ILE A 7 13.00 -14.67 -26.50
CA ILE A 7 12.13 -13.76 -25.73
C ILE A 7 11.77 -14.37 -24.37
N ILE A 8 11.48 -15.67 -24.33
CA ILE A 8 11.22 -16.39 -23.07
C ILE A 8 12.46 -16.39 -22.16
N LEU A 9 13.65 -16.61 -22.72
CA LEU A 9 14.89 -16.56 -21.95
C LEU A 9 15.16 -15.15 -21.37
N PHE A 10 14.82 -14.10 -22.12
CA PHE A 10 14.98 -12.71 -21.69
C PHE A 10 13.99 -12.32 -20.59
N LEU A 11 12.77 -12.88 -20.61
CA LEU A 11 11.76 -12.70 -19.56
C LEU A 11 12.14 -13.44 -18.26
N LEU A 12 12.84 -14.57 -18.36
CA LEU A 12 13.35 -15.33 -17.21
C LEU A 12 14.55 -14.68 -16.52
N SER A 13 15.32 -13.82 -17.22
CA SER A 13 16.44 -13.08 -16.62
C SER A 13 16.03 -11.88 -15.74
N TYR A 14 14.74 -11.54 -15.67
CA TYR A 14 14.21 -10.49 -14.79
C TYR A 14 13.83 -11.00 -13.38
N GLN A 15 14.47 -12.07 -12.90
CA GLN A 15 14.48 -12.38 -11.46
C GLN A 15 15.43 -11.38 -10.77
N VAL A 16 15.02 -10.12 -10.75
CA VAL A 16 15.65 -9.05 -9.98
C VAL A 16 15.62 -9.47 -8.52
N ASN A 17 16.80 -9.54 -7.91
CA ASN A 17 17.00 -9.74 -6.49
C ASN A 17 16.20 -8.69 -5.70
N ALA A 18 14.96 -9.02 -5.36
CA ALA A 18 14.20 -8.34 -4.32
C ALA A 18 14.78 -8.73 -2.96
N GLN A 19 16.05 -8.39 -2.72
CA GLN A 19 16.59 -8.35 -1.37
C GLN A 19 15.96 -7.13 -0.71
N GLN A 20 14.90 -7.35 0.05
CA GLN A 20 14.41 -6.37 1.00
C GLN A 20 15.58 -5.94 1.90
N PRO A 21 16.03 -4.67 1.84
CA PRO A 21 17.20 -4.20 2.60
C PRO A 21 16.97 -4.33 4.11
N ASP A 22 15.71 -4.14 4.53
CA ASP A 22 15.36 -3.91 5.94
C ASP A 22 15.45 -5.17 6.80
N THR A 23 15.19 -6.37 6.23
CA THR A 23 15.31 -7.62 6.99
C THR A 23 16.77 -8.01 7.20
N SER A 24 17.71 -7.62 6.32
CA SER A 24 19.11 -8.07 6.39
C SER A 24 19.89 -7.48 7.58
N ALA A 25 19.71 -6.19 7.85
CA ALA A 25 20.43 -5.48 8.90
C ALA A 25 19.96 -5.91 10.30
N TYR A 26 18.65 -6.01 10.51
CA TYR A 26 18.07 -6.51 11.76
C TYR A 26 18.53 -7.92 12.09
N GLN A 27 18.53 -8.83 11.10
CA GLN A 27 18.96 -10.22 11.29
C GLN A 27 20.45 -10.30 11.64
N THR A 28 21.28 -9.53 10.94
CA THR A 28 22.73 -9.43 11.21
C THR A 28 22.97 -8.93 12.64
N GLN A 29 22.24 -7.90 13.06
CA GLN A 29 22.34 -7.34 14.40
C GLN A 29 21.91 -8.36 15.48
N ARG A 30 20.84 -9.13 15.24
CA ARG A 30 20.40 -10.20 16.16
C ARG A 30 21.46 -11.29 16.31
N LEU A 31 22.10 -11.71 15.22
CA LEU A 31 23.19 -12.68 15.26
C LEU A 31 24.37 -12.18 16.08
N LYS A 32 24.73 -10.89 15.95
CA LYS A 32 25.79 -10.25 16.74
C LYS A 32 25.47 -10.25 18.24
N VAL A 33 24.24 -9.90 18.62
CA VAL A 33 23.79 -9.98 20.02
C VAL A 33 23.87 -11.41 20.55
N ASN A 34 23.42 -12.40 19.77
CA ASN A 34 23.48 -13.81 20.17
C ASN A 34 24.93 -14.30 20.36
N ALA A 35 25.85 -13.86 19.50
CA ALA A 35 27.26 -14.17 19.64
C ALA A 35 27.82 -13.60 20.96
N LEU A 36 27.48 -12.35 21.31
CA LEU A 36 27.87 -11.75 22.58
C LEU A 36 27.27 -12.50 23.78
N LEU A 37 26.00 -12.86 23.72
CA LEU A 37 25.34 -13.66 24.78
C LEU A 37 26.01 -15.03 24.97
N SER A 38 26.42 -15.68 23.88
CA SER A 38 27.18 -16.94 23.95
C SER A 38 28.55 -16.73 24.62
N GLN A 39 29.24 -15.63 24.29
CA GLN A 39 30.52 -15.28 24.95
C GLN A 39 30.32 -15.02 26.45
N ARG A 40 29.27 -14.28 26.82
CA ARG A 40 28.90 -14.05 28.22
C ARG A 40 28.70 -15.36 28.98
N SER A 41 27.93 -16.28 28.38
CA SER A 41 27.66 -17.59 28.98
C SER A 41 28.94 -18.38 29.21
N ALA A 42 29.85 -18.40 28.23
CA ALA A 42 31.14 -19.07 28.37
C ALA A 42 32.00 -18.45 29.48
N LYS A 43 32.09 -17.11 29.54
CA LYS A 43 32.83 -16.40 30.61
C LYS A 43 32.21 -16.63 31.98
N PHE A 44 30.88 -16.70 32.07
CA PHE A 44 30.19 -17.00 33.33
C PHE A 44 30.51 -18.41 33.82
N GLY A 45 30.58 -19.40 32.91
CA GLY A 45 31.05 -20.74 33.25
C GLY A 45 32.51 -20.76 33.77
N GLN A 46 33.40 -19.98 33.16
CA GLN A 46 34.77 -19.81 33.64
C GLN A 46 34.83 -19.13 35.01
N TYR A 47 33.98 -18.14 35.25
CA TYR A 47 33.87 -17.47 36.53
C TYR A 47 33.45 -18.44 37.63
N ASP A 48 32.42 -19.25 37.38
CA ASP A 48 31.95 -20.27 38.33
C ASP A 48 33.05 -21.30 38.66
N GLN A 49 33.79 -21.76 37.66
CA GLN A 49 34.95 -22.62 37.87
C GLN A 49 36.04 -21.92 38.71
N SER A 50 36.30 -20.63 38.45
CA SER A 50 37.32 -19.87 39.18
C SER A 50 36.96 -19.63 40.65
N LEU A 51 35.67 -19.56 41.00
CA LEU A 51 35.22 -19.44 42.39
C LEU A 51 35.54 -20.68 43.21
N ASN A 52 35.56 -21.85 42.58
CA ASN A 52 35.84 -23.12 43.25
C ASN A 52 37.35 -23.46 43.32
N MET A 53 38.20 -22.67 42.65
CA MET A 53 39.63 -22.88 42.62
C MET A 53 40.28 -22.46 43.95
N LYS A 54 40.97 -23.39 44.62
CA LYS A 54 41.68 -23.16 45.88
C LYS A 54 43.10 -23.71 45.76
N THR A 55 44.04 -22.87 45.35
CA THR A 55 45.44 -23.28 45.10
C THR A 55 46.34 -23.12 46.33
N GLY A 56 45.81 -22.63 47.45
CA GLY A 56 46.56 -22.42 48.68
C GLY A 56 46.96 -23.73 49.36
N ILE A 57 48.08 -23.69 50.10
CA ILE A 57 48.72 -24.84 50.76
C ILE A 57 47.76 -25.60 51.71
N PHE A 58 46.70 -24.96 52.19
CA PHE A 58 45.70 -25.55 53.09
C PHE A 58 44.30 -25.66 52.48
N GLY A 59 44.20 -25.68 51.16
CA GLY A 59 42.90 -25.67 50.48
C GLY A 59 42.12 -24.36 50.65
N PHE A 60 42.82 -23.26 50.97
CA PHE A 60 42.27 -21.90 50.97
C PHE A 60 42.46 -21.24 49.61
N GLN A 61 41.59 -20.27 49.30
CA GLN A 61 41.78 -19.41 48.14
C GLN A 61 42.99 -18.50 48.35
N THR A 62 43.85 -18.40 47.34
CA THR A 62 44.95 -17.46 47.34
C THR A 62 44.50 -16.10 46.81
N LYS A 63 45.29 -15.05 47.07
CA LYS A 63 45.10 -13.74 46.42
C LYS A 63 45.11 -13.83 44.89
N SER A 64 45.87 -14.77 44.33
CA SER A 64 45.93 -15.01 42.88
C SER A 64 44.59 -15.55 42.37
N ASP A 65 44.01 -16.53 43.06
CA ASP A 65 42.71 -17.13 42.71
C ASP A 65 41.61 -16.06 42.70
N VAL A 66 41.57 -15.21 43.74
CA VAL A 66 40.60 -14.11 43.86
C VAL A 66 40.81 -13.01 42.80
N LYS A 67 42.06 -12.73 42.43
CA LYS A 67 42.36 -11.77 41.35
C LYS A 67 41.88 -12.30 40.00
N ASN A 68 42.08 -13.59 39.74
CA ASN A 68 41.64 -14.25 38.52
C ASN A 68 40.11 -14.21 38.38
N SER A 69 39.37 -14.59 39.42
CA SER A 69 37.91 -14.55 39.40
C SER A 69 37.36 -13.13 39.20
N ASN A 70 37.96 -12.13 39.84
CA ASN A 70 37.60 -10.72 39.63
C ASN A 70 37.90 -10.23 38.20
N GLU A 71 39.00 -10.67 37.60
CA GLU A 71 39.29 -10.32 36.20
C GLU A 71 38.26 -10.93 35.26
N ILE A 72 37.85 -12.19 35.47
CA ILE A 72 36.78 -12.82 34.69
C ILE A 72 35.46 -12.05 34.88
N LEU A 73 35.14 -11.64 36.11
CA LEU A 73 33.94 -10.83 36.40
C LEU A 73 33.98 -9.48 35.66
N ARG A 74 35.13 -8.79 35.67
CA ARG A 74 35.33 -7.55 34.89
C ARG A 74 35.08 -7.78 33.41
N GLN A 75 35.57 -8.89 32.87
CA GLN A 75 35.40 -9.30 31.48
C GLN A 75 33.95 -9.63 31.12
N ILE A 76 33.15 -10.12 32.07
CA ILE A 76 31.70 -10.30 31.93
C ILE A 76 31.01 -8.95 31.86
N VAL A 77 31.29 -8.04 32.81
CA VAL A 77 30.69 -6.69 32.84
C VAL A 77 30.98 -5.91 31.55
N LEU A 78 32.20 -5.99 31.02
CA LEU A 78 32.53 -5.36 29.74
C LEU A 78 31.75 -5.98 28.57
N ASN A 79 31.53 -7.29 28.58
CA ASN A 79 30.70 -7.95 27.58
C ASN A 79 29.23 -7.53 27.71
N ASP A 80 28.71 -7.40 28.92
CA ASP A 80 27.34 -6.94 29.20
C ASP A 80 27.11 -5.52 28.67
N ASN A 81 28.08 -4.61 28.85
CA ASN A 81 28.02 -3.28 28.25
C ASN A 81 27.92 -3.31 26.72
N ASN A 82 28.68 -4.21 26.06
CA ASN A 82 28.58 -4.41 24.62
C ASN A 82 27.22 -5.00 24.23
N ILE A 83 26.70 -5.98 24.99
CA ILE A 83 25.36 -6.54 24.76
C ILE A 83 24.31 -5.43 24.82
N PHE A 84 24.34 -4.57 25.83
CA PHE A 84 23.38 -3.48 25.96
C PHE A 84 23.45 -2.49 24.80
N LYS A 85 24.65 -2.14 24.34
CA LYS A 85 24.83 -1.27 23.18
C LYS A 85 24.19 -1.89 21.93
N GLU A 86 24.48 -3.16 21.66
CA GLU A 86 23.99 -3.84 20.47
C GLU A 86 22.47 -4.14 20.54
N LEU A 87 21.93 -4.39 21.74
CA LEU A 87 20.49 -4.51 21.97
C LEU A 87 19.74 -3.21 21.72
N LYS A 88 20.30 -2.07 22.13
CA LYS A 88 19.71 -0.76 21.85
C LYS A 88 19.57 -0.52 20.35
N ILE A 89 20.62 -0.80 19.59
CA ILE A 89 20.60 -0.71 18.12
C ILE A 89 19.53 -1.66 17.53
N LEU A 90 19.44 -2.89 18.04
CA LEU A 90 18.42 -3.85 17.60
C LEU A 90 16.99 -3.36 17.87
N MET A 91 16.77 -2.71 19.02
CA MET A 91 15.48 -2.09 19.36
C MET A 91 15.16 -0.92 18.43
N GLU A 92 16.14 -0.04 18.15
CA GLU A 92 15.95 1.11 17.25
C GLU A 92 15.50 0.66 15.85
N TYR A 93 16.06 -0.43 15.31
CA TYR A 93 15.59 -1.00 14.04
C TYR A 93 14.13 -1.46 14.12
N LYS A 94 13.73 -2.08 15.22
CA LYS A 94 12.35 -2.55 15.39
C LYS A 94 11.36 -1.40 15.58
N ASP A 95 11.76 -0.35 16.29
CA ASP A 95 10.97 0.86 16.46
C ASP A 95 10.77 1.58 15.11
N GLN A 96 11.82 1.64 14.28
CA GLN A 96 11.71 2.18 12.92
C GLN A 96 10.73 1.39 12.06
N GLU A 97 10.76 0.05 12.12
CA GLU A 97 9.81 -0.81 11.40
C GLU A 97 8.36 -0.55 11.85
N VAL A 98 8.13 -0.42 13.16
CA VAL A 98 6.80 -0.11 13.72
C VAL A 98 6.32 1.27 13.30
N ILE A 99 7.19 2.28 13.32
CA ILE A 99 6.86 3.65 12.87
C ILE A 99 6.52 3.64 11.38
N ALA A 100 7.30 2.95 10.54
CA ALA A 100 7.04 2.84 9.11
C ALA A 100 5.68 2.18 8.84
N ALA A 101 5.36 1.08 9.54
CA ALA A 101 4.05 0.42 9.42
C ALA A 101 2.89 1.34 9.83
N LYS A 102 3.04 2.08 10.94
CA LYS A 102 2.03 3.05 11.40
C LYS A 102 1.83 4.18 10.40
N ASN A 103 2.91 4.74 9.87
CA ASN A 103 2.85 5.82 8.88
C ASN A 103 2.21 5.34 7.59
N SER A 104 2.57 4.15 7.11
CA SER A 104 1.95 3.54 5.92
C SER A 104 0.44 3.35 6.10
N ALA A 105 0.00 2.82 7.24
CA ALA A 105 -1.42 2.69 7.54
C ALA A 105 -2.15 4.04 7.59
N SER A 106 -1.54 5.06 8.19
CA SER A 106 -2.07 6.43 8.22
C SER A 106 -2.19 7.04 6.83
N GLU A 107 -1.17 6.88 5.98
CA GLU A 107 -1.20 7.33 4.59
C GLU A 107 -2.30 6.63 3.78
N ILE A 108 -2.43 5.31 3.92
CA ILE A 108 -3.49 4.54 3.25
C ILE A 108 -4.86 5.05 3.67
N ASN A 109 -5.08 5.28 4.97
CA ASN A 109 -6.34 5.81 5.47
C ASN A 109 -6.64 7.22 4.90
N SER A 110 -5.64 8.10 4.87
CA SER A 110 -5.78 9.44 4.25
C SER A 110 -6.14 9.34 2.77
N ARG A 111 -5.46 8.47 2.00
CA ARG A 111 -5.79 8.20 0.59
C ARG A 111 -7.21 7.67 0.44
N MET A 112 -7.62 6.75 1.32
CA MET A 112 -8.98 6.18 1.32
C MET A 112 -10.04 7.26 1.57
N LEU A 113 -9.84 8.16 2.53
CA LEU A 113 -10.74 9.28 2.80
C LEU A 113 -10.83 10.23 1.59
N ASN A 114 -9.70 10.54 0.95
CA ASN A 114 -9.66 11.36 -0.25
C ASN A 114 -10.39 10.71 -1.42
N TYR A 115 -10.20 9.40 -1.64
CA TYR A 115 -10.95 8.65 -2.66
C TYR A 115 -12.44 8.63 -2.37
N MET A 116 -12.84 8.41 -1.12
CA MET A 116 -14.24 8.47 -0.71
C MET A 116 -14.86 9.85 -1.00
N GLN A 117 -14.14 10.93 -0.73
CA GLN A 117 -14.61 12.28 -1.05
C GLN A 117 -14.77 12.50 -2.57
N SER A 118 -13.80 12.05 -3.36
CA SER A 118 -13.87 12.11 -4.83
C SER A 118 -15.03 11.29 -5.39
N ILE A 119 -15.25 10.08 -4.87
CA ILE A 119 -16.39 9.23 -5.25
C ILE A 119 -17.72 9.95 -4.94
N LYS A 120 -17.86 10.55 -3.76
CA LYS A 120 -19.08 11.32 -3.42
C LYS A 120 -19.31 12.50 -4.37
N LYS A 121 -18.26 13.25 -4.72
CA LYS A 121 -18.36 14.35 -5.71
C LYS A 121 -18.82 13.82 -7.08
N LEU A 122 -18.24 12.71 -7.54
CA LEU A 122 -18.63 12.08 -8.81
C LEU A 122 -20.08 11.56 -8.77
N GLN A 123 -20.54 11.03 -7.64
CA GLN A 123 -21.92 10.62 -7.47
C GLN A 123 -22.89 11.80 -7.53
N GLN A 124 -22.59 12.88 -6.82
CA GLN A 124 -23.40 14.13 -6.86
C GLN A 124 -23.46 14.70 -8.28
N GLU A 125 -22.33 14.73 -8.99
CA GLU A 125 -22.29 15.22 -10.37
C GLU A 125 -23.10 14.33 -11.32
N ASN A 126 -23.02 13.01 -11.14
CA ASN A 126 -23.80 12.06 -11.92
C ASN A 126 -25.31 12.21 -11.66
N GLU A 127 -25.71 12.41 -10.40
CA GLU A 127 -27.10 12.71 -10.04
C GLU A 127 -27.58 14.03 -10.65
N ARG A 128 -26.74 15.08 -10.61
CA ARG A 128 -27.02 16.37 -11.24
C ARG A 128 -27.25 16.23 -12.74
N ILE A 129 -26.32 15.60 -13.46
CA ILE A 129 -26.42 15.35 -14.90
C ILE A 129 -27.69 14.54 -15.23
N LYS A 130 -27.99 13.50 -14.44
CA LYS A 130 -29.23 12.72 -14.61
C LYS A 130 -30.48 13.57 -14.42
N SER A 131 -30.48 14.47 -13.44
CA SER A 131 -31.61 15.38 -13.20
C SER A 131 -31.79 16.38 -14.34
N GLU A 132 -30.70 16.98 -14.84
CA GLU A 132 -30.68 17.91 -15.98
C GLU A 132 -31.11 17.21 -17.28
N THR A 133 -30.72 15.94 -17.47
CA THR A 133 -31.14 15.15 -18.64
C THR A 133 -32.63 14.80 -18.57
N LYS A 134 -33.15 14.46 -17.38
CA LYS A 134 -34.59 14.21 -17.20
C LYS A 134 -35.42 15.44 -17.54
N THR A 135 -35.04 16.63 -17.06
CA THR A 135 -35.76 17.88 -17.38
C THR A 135 -35.64 18.25 -18.86
N THR A 136 -34.47 18.05 -19.47
CA THR A 136 -34.24 18.31 -20.90
C THR A 136 -34.99 17.33 -21.81
N SER A 137 -35.12 16.05 -21.42
CA SER A 137 -35.84 15.03 -22.21
C SER A 137 -37.34 15.31 -22.34
N LEU A 138 -37.95 15.92 -21.31
CA LEU A 138 -39.35 16.34 -21.32
C LEU A 138 -39.56 17.51 -22.30
N ALA A 139 -38.62 18.47 -22.33
CA ALA A 139 -38.66 19.59 -23.28
C ALA A 139 -38.43 19.15 -24.73
N GLY A 140 -37.46 18.26 -24.98
CA GLY A 140 -37.18 17.73 -26.32
C GLY A 140 -38.34 16.93 -26.92
N SER A 141 -39.06 16.18 -26.08
CA SER A 141 -40.26 15.43 -26.50
C SER A 141 -41.41 16.35 -26.91
N ALA A 142 -41.61 17.46 -26.19
CA ALA A 142 -42.64 18.45 -26.51
C ALA A 142 -42.35 19.20 -27.83
N VAL A 143 -41.08 19.53 -28.10
CA VAL A 143 -40.67 20.16 -29.37
C VAL A 143 -40.98 19.25 -30.56
N TYR A 144 -40.72 17.94 -30.44
CA TYR A 144 -41.00 17.00 -31.53
C TYR A 144 -42.50 16.89 -31.83
N ILE A 145 -43.34 16.90 -30.79
CA ILE A 145 -44.81 16.91 -30.91
C ILE A 145 -45.29 18.20 -31.61
N ILE A 146 -44.75 19.37 -31.24
CA ILE A 146 -45.11 20.66 -31.84
C ILE A 146 -44.74 20.71 -33.32
N VAL A 147 -43.57 20.20 -33.71
CA VAL A 147 -43.13 20.16 -35.11
C VAL A 147 -44.04 19.26 -35.96
N ILE A 148 -44.44 18.09 -35.44
CA ILE A 148 -45.38 17.19 -36.12
C ILE A 148 -46.75 17.86 -36.30
N LEU A 149 -47.24 18.56 -35.27
CA LEU A 149 -48.52 19.29 -35.36
C LEU A 149 -48.49 20.39 -36.42
N ILE A 150 -47.40 21.17 -36.49
CA ILE A 150 -47.23 22.21 -37.51
C ILE A 150 -47.18 21.58 -38.92
N ALA A 151 -46.46 20.47 -39.08
CA ALA A 151 -46.38 19.77 -40.37
C ALA A 151 -47.76 19.23 -40.81
N LEU A 152 -48.57 18.70 -39.90
CA LEU A 152 -49.93 18.27 -40.19
C LEU A 152 -50.85 19.43 -40.57
N LEU A 153 -50.74 20.58 -39.89
CA LEU A 153 -51.51 21.77 -40.24
C LEU A 153 -51.16 22.28 -41.65
N ILE A 154 -49.87 22.40 -41.97
CA ILE A 154 -49.41 22.83 -43.30
C ILE A 154 -49.84 21.81 -44.37
N GLY A 155 -49.69 20.51 -44.11
CA GLY A 155 -50.12 19.45 -45.01
C GLY A 155 -51.63 19.46 -45.26
N SER A 156 -52.43 19.68 -44.21
CA SER A 156 -53.89 19.78 -44.32
C SER A 156 -54.33 21.02 -45.10
N TYR A 157 -53.66 22.15 -44.90
CA TYR A 157 -53.90 23.38 -45.64
C TYR A 157 -53.60 23.21 -47.13
N PHE A 158 -52.44 22.63 -47.48
CA PHE A 158 -52.08 22.33 -48.87
C PHE A 158 -53.03 21.31 -49.52
N TYR A 159 -53.43 20.26 -48.78
CA TYR A 159 -54.41 19.29 -49.27
C TYR A 159 -55.76 19.94 -49.57
N PHE A 160 -56.23 20.83 -48.69
CA PHE A 160 -57.48 21.56 -48.88
C PHE A 160 -57.39 22.54 -50.06
N GLN A 161 -56.29 23.26 -50.21
CA GLN A 161 -56.05 24.17 -51.33
C GLN A 161 -55.99 23.42 -52.67
N ASN A 162 -55.33 22.26 -52.72
CA ASN A 162 -55.30 21.42 -53.93
C ASN A 162 -56.66 20.78 -54.24
N LYS A 163 -57.49 20.51 -53.23
CA LYS A 163 -58.86 20.04 -53.43
C LYS A 163 -59.77 21.16 -53.96
N LEU A 164 -59.58 22.40 -53.50
CA LEU A 164 -60.34 23.56 -53.96
C LEU A 164 -59.98 23.97 -55.40
N ASN A 165 -58.68 23.90 -55.76
CA ASN A 165 -58.19 24.20 -57.11
C ASN A 165 -58.44 23.08 -58.14
N ARG A 166 -58.92 21.91 -57.69
CA ARG A 166 -59.37 20.79 -58.54
C ARG A 166 -60.89 20.67 -58.59
N SER A 167 -61.61 21.79 -58.45
CA SER A 167 -62.98 21.86 -58.93
C SER A 167 -62.94 22.17 -60.44
N PRO A 168 -63.15 21.19 -61.34
CA PRO A 168 -63.30 21.49 -62.75
C PRO A 168 -64.56 22.33 -62.95
N ASN A 169 -64.37 23.48 -63.59
CA ASN A 169 -65.41 24.13 -64.36
C ASN A 169 -65.98 23.11 -65.37
N THR A 170 -67.16 22.56 -65.10
CA THR A 170 -67.97 21.84 -66.09
C THR A 170 -69.25 22.62 -66.35
N GLY A 171 -69.16 23.49 -67.37
CA GLY A 171 -70.05 23.50 -68.52
C GLY A 171 -71.56 23.56 -68.29
N LYS A 172 -72.16 24.68 -68.72
CA LYS A 172 -73.45 24.64 -69.42
C LYS A 172 -73.27 25.22 -70.82
N THR A 173 -73.22 24.32 -71.79
CA THR A 173 -73.68 24.58 -73.16
C THR A 173 -75.20 24.67 -73.12
N VAL A 174 -75.77 25.78 -73.58
CA VAL A 174 -76.70 25.91 -74.72
C VAL A 174 -76.57 27.35 -75.20
#